data_AF-A0A0G4H647-F1
#
_entry.id   AF-A0A0G4H647-F1
#
_cell.length_a   1.000
_cell.length_b   1.000
_cell.length_c   1.000
_cell.angle_alpha   90.00
_cell.angle_beta   90.00
_cell.angle_gamma   90.00
#
_symmetry.space_group_name_H-M   'P 1'
#
loop_
_entity.id
_entity.type
_entity.pdbx_description
1 polymer ?
#
loop_
_entity_poly.entity_id
_entity_poly.type
_entity_poly.pdbx_seq_one_letter_code
_entity_poly.pdbx_strand_id
1 'polypeptide(L)'
;MPEHSLSPWEAAIPEGVLQSAQYAAVREGVVEILKAKAFNERLLGLLSERSFVMFFKSCNQLDDAAHNFYVTMSQYENDPVVQTEVLLVEGLFRTALQLFSWWSVSPPPSPFFDGRPRVDEDEITFRSSSSVFQEPGSSLLFRSLMAAWCEDMNAFHWIALKEDFHRAQDKAFAPQDASFDAMKLFTVALADFERDGHHLVGSPSPPAVRCGILACYRAEALKCSLSNPVICSEVRRRRTELLGEARRFRAILKEAGAPIPPFLDFFTAWLEANVEEGMESESDSLPEALAFWQRIFPSIVLRGMREEDLLDAFAASLSITAEEGGEGRKSFLPSREEQRQLSPPRCTACGTADSSYLRCTACHLAVYCSADCQRRDWRRKPGGHKGQCARLKSLVLDVTALKEL
;
A
#
# COMPACT_ATOMS: atom_id res chain seq x y z
N MET A 1 -24.51 -37.13 -24.46
CA MET A 1 -25.04 -35.90 -23.85
C MET A 1 -24.08 -34.78 -24.21
N PRO A 2 -24.55 -33.59 -24.63
CA PRO A 2 -23.65 -32.50 -24.95
C PRO A 2 -22.86 -32.09 -23.70
N GLU A 3 -21.55 -32.02 -23.80
CA GLU A 3 -20.70 -31.43 -22.76
C GLU A 3 -21.06 -29.95 -22.65
N HIS A 4 -21.75 -29.58 -21.57
CA HIS A 4 -21.96 -28.17 -21.26
C HIS A 4 -20.61 -27.58 -20.86
N SER A 5 -20.00 -26.79 -21.74
CA SER A 5 -18.80 -26.03 -21.42
C SER A 5 -19.12 -25.07 -20.28
N LEU A 6 -18.43 -25.21 -19.15
CA LEU A 6 -18.55 -24.30 -18.01
C LEU A 6 -18.25 -22.86 -18.46
N SER A 7 -18.95 -21.90 -17.87
CA SER A 7 -18.61 -20.49 -18.10
C SER A 7 -17.20 -20.19 -17.56
N PRO A 8 -16.49 -19.18 -18.12
CA PRO A 8 -15.16 -18.81 -17.63
C PRO A 8 -15.09 -18.48 -16.14
N TRP A 9 -16.22 -18.04 -15.57
CA TRP A 9 -16.35 -17.68 -14.16
C TRP A 9 -16.56 -18.89 -13.26
N GLU A 10 -17.28 -19.90 -13.73
CA GLU A 10 -17.38 -21.19 -13.04
C GLU A 10 -16.05 -21.94 -13.07
N ALA A 11 -15.31 -21.84 -14.17
CA ALA A 11 -13.95 -22.39 -14.28
C ALA A 11 -12.92 -21.67 -13.39
N ALA A 12 -13.23 -20.46 -12.90
CA ALA A 12 -12.38 -19.73 -11.96
C ALA A 12 -12.52 -20.24 -10.52
N ILE A 13 -13.57 -21.00 -10.21
CA ILE A 13 -13.72 -21.70 -8.93
C ILE A 13 -12.90 -22.99 -9.00
N PRO A 14 -11.91 -23.21 -8.10
CA PRO A 14 -11.07 -24.39 -8.15
C PRO A 14 -11.87 -25.69 -8.12
N GLU A 15 -11.38 -26.71 -8.81
CA GLU A 15 -11.99 -28.04 -8.77
C GLU A 15 -12.00 -28.58 -7.33
N GLY A 16 -13.15 -29.10 -6.90
CA GLY A 16 -13.42 -29.53 -5.52
C GLY A 16 -14.09 -28.48 -4.64
N VAL A 17 -14.01 -27.19 -4.98
CA VAL A 17 -14.57 -26.09 -4.17
C VAL A 17 -16.04 -25.87 -4.50
N LEU A 18 -16.89 -25.83 -3.46
CA LEU A 18 -18.34 -25.63 -3.56
C LEU A 18 -19.03 -26.56 -4.58
N GLN A 19 -18.47 -27.74 -4.87
CA GLN A 19 -18.99 -28.63 -5.92
C GLN A 19 -20.30 -29.33 -5.52
N SER A 20 -20.49 -29.61 -4.23
CA SER A 20 -21.70 -30.25 -3.71
C SER A 20 -22.96 -29.47 -4.08
N ALA A 21 -24.04 -30.19 -4.38
CA ALA A 21 -25.34 -29.59 -4.70
C ALA A 21 -25.86 -28.67 -3.58
N GLN A 22 -25.48 -28.95 -2.33
CA GLN A 22 -25.86 -28.12 -1.17
C GLN A 22 -25.24 -26.73 -1.16
N TYR A 23 -24.19 -26.49 -1.97
CA TYR A 23 -23.51 -25.19 -2.10
C TYR A 23 -23.82 -24.48 -3.42
N ALA A 24 -24.81 -24.95 -4.17
CA ALA A 24 -25.13 -24.38 -5.48
C ALA A 24 -25.45 -22.88 -5.42
N ALA A 25 -26.20 -22.43 -4.40
CA ALA A 25 -26.54 -21.02 -4.20
C ALA A 25 -25.31 -20.16 -3.82
N VAL A 26 -24.42 -20.69 -2.98
CA VAL A 26 -23.16 -20.01 -2.61
C VAL A 26 -22.27 -19.86 -3.84
N ARG A 27 -22.13 -20.93 -4.63
CA ARG A 27 -21.37 -20.95 -5.88
C ARG A 27 -21.92 -19.96 -6.90
N GLU A 28 -23.24 -19.87 -7.05
CA GLU A 28 -23.90 -18.89 -7.91
C GLU A 28 -23.58 -17.45 -7.46
N GLY A 29 -23.63 -17.18 -6.15
CA GLY A 29 -23.23 -15.88 -5.59
C GLY A 29 -21.76 -15.52 -5.90
N VAL A 30 -20.83 -16.47 -5.76
CA VAL A 30 -19.42 -16.27 -6.13
C VAL A 30 -19.28 -15.95 -7.62
N VAL A 31 -19.97 -16.67 -8.49
CA VAL A 31 -19.93 -16.45 -9.94
C VAL A 31 -20.46 -15.06 -10.33
N GLU A 32 -21.55 -14.61 -9.72
CA GLU A 32 -22.10 -13.25 -9.97
C GLU A 32 -21.13 -12.16 -9.50
N ILE A 33 -20.50 -12.34 -8.34
CA ILE A 33 -19.46 -11.43 -7.83
C ILE A 33 -18.27 -11.37 -8.81
N LEU A 34 -17.78 -12.52 -9.29
CA LEU A 34 -16.65 -12.58 -10.22
C LEU A 34 -16.98 -11.90 -11.57
N LYS A 35 -18.21 -12.06 -12.07
CA LYS A 35 -18.69 -11.36 -13.27
C LYS A 35 -18.66 -9.84 -13.08
N ALA A 36 -19.24 -9.35 -11.99
CA ALA A 36 -19.30 -7.92 -11.69
C ALA A 36 -17.90 -7.32 -11.47
N LYS A 37 -17.01 -8.04 -10.78
CA LYS A 37 -15.59 -7.64 -10.63
C LYS A 37 -14.89 -7.51 -11.98
N ALA A 38 -14.99 -8.51 -12.85
CA ALA A 38 -14.32 -8.47 -14.14
C ALA A 38 -14.89 -7.40 -15.07
N PHE A 39 -16.18 -7.11 -14.97
CA PHE A 39 -16.79 -5.98 -15.67
C PHE A 39 -16.24 -4.64 -15.15
N ASN A 40 -16.12 -4.46 -13.83
CA ASN A 40 -15.53 -3.27 -13.22
C ASN A 40 -14.07 -3.08 -13.63
N GLU A 41 -13.25 -4.13 -13.63
CA GLU A 41 -11.85 -4.05 -14.10
C GLU A 41 -11.72 -3.55 -15.53
N ARG A 42 -12.63 -3.98 -16.42
CA ARG A 42 -12.67 -3.50 -17.82
C ARG A 42 -13.10 -2.03 -17.89
N LEU A 43 -14.05 -1.62 -17.06
CA LEU A 43 -14.50 -0.23 -17.00
C LEU A 43 -13.43 0.71 -16.42
N LEU A 44 -12.64 0.24 -15.44
CA LEU A 44 -11.51 0.99 -14.89
C LEU A 44 -10.47 1.31 -15.97
N GLY A 45 -10.24 0.40 -16.92
CA GLY A 45 -9.38 0.65 -18.08
C GLY A 45 -9.97 1.60 -19.13
N LEU A 46 -11.25 1.98 -19.00
CA LEU A 46 -12.01 2.78 -19.98
C LEU A 46 -12.60 4.06 -19.35
N LEU A 47 -12.10 4.47 -18.17
CA LEU A 47 -12.70 5.58 -17.41
C LEU A 47 -12.71 6.87 -18.24
N SER A 48 -13.94 7.27 -18.58
CA SER A 48 -14.35 8.56 -19.12
C SER A 48 -15.57 9.00 -18.31
N GLU A 49 -15.98 10.26 -18.44
CA GLU A 49 -17.17 10.79 -17.74
C GLU A 49 -18.44 9.94 -18.01
N ARG A 50 -18.60 9.40 -19.23
CA ARG A 50 -19.71 8.50 -19.58
C ARG A 50 -19.55 7.09 -19.01
N SER A 51 -18.30 6.62 -18.87
CA SER A 51 -17.99 5.31 -18.28
C SER A 51 -18.27 5.30 -16.77
N PHE A 52 -18.26 6.47 -16.12
CA PHE A 52 -18.49 6.60 -14.68
C PHE A 52 -19.92 6.18 -14.27
N VAL A 53 -20.95 6.59 -15.02
CA VAL A 53 -22.34 6.20 -14.73
C VAL A 53 -22.54 4.68 -14.87
N MET A 54 -21.89 4.06 -15.87
CA MET A 54 -21.92 2.61 -16.03
C MET A 54 -21.13 1.89 -14.94
N PHE A 55 -20.01 2.45 -14.53
CA PHE A 55 -19.18 1.94 -13.44
C PHE A 55 -19.95 1.98 -12.13
N PHE A 56 -20.56 3.11 -11.80
CA PHE A 56 -21.44 3.28 -10.64
C PHE A 56 -22.55 2.23 -10.59
N LYS A 57 -23.28 2.05 -11.70
CA LYS A 57 -24.36 1.08 -11.77
C LYS A 57 -23.85 -0.35 -11.54
N SER A 58 -22.68 -0.67 -12.07
CA SER A 58 -22.05 -1.98 -11.86
C SER A 58 -21.53 -2.17 -10.43
N CYS A 59 -21.03 -1.12 -9.78
CA CYS A 59 -20.69 -1.16 -8.36
C CYS A 59 -21.92 -1.51 -7.50
N ASN A 60 -23.09 -0.92 -7.77
CA ASN A 60 -24.32 -1.29 -7.06
C ASN A 60 -24.72 -2.75 -7.32
N GLN A 61 -24.53 -3.26 -8.54
CA GLN A 61 -24.77 -4.68 -8.84
C GLN A 61 -23.81 -5.61 -8.09
N LEU A 62 -22.56 -5.20 -7.93
CA LEU A 62 -21.60 -5.93 -7.10
C LEU A 62 -22.03 -5.90 -5.62
N ASP A 63 -22.58 -4.78 -5.14
CA ASP A 63 -23.07 -4.61 -3.77
C ASP A 63 -24.21 -5.58 -3.46
N ASP A 64 -25.24 -5.53 -4.32
CA ASP A 64 -26.37 -6.45 -4.27
C ASP A 64 -25.90 -7.91 -4.32
N ALA A 65 -24.93 -8.24 -5.19
CA ALA A 65 -24.41 -9.59 -5.33
C ALA A 65 -23.71 -10.08 -4.05
N ALA A 66 -22.87 -9.27 -3.41
CA ALA A 66 -22.23 -9.70 -2.17
C ALA A 66 -23.16 -9.65 -0.96
N HIS A 67 -24.15 -8.75 -0.94
CA HIS A 67 -25.20 -8.78 0.09
C HIS A 67 -25.98 -10.10 -0.01
N ASN A 68 -26.41 -10.49 -1.21
CA ASN A 68 -27.10 -11.76 -1.44
C ASN A 68 -26.22 -12.96 -1.11
N PHE A 69 -24.93 -12.89 -1.45
CA PHE A 69 -23.96 -13.90 -1.02
C PHE A 69 -23.88 -14.01 0.50
N TYR A 70 -23.77 -12.89 1.22
CA TYR A 70 -23.76 -12.86 2.68
C TYR A 70 -25.03 -13.46 3.29
N VAL A 71 -26.21 -13.08 2.79
CA VAL A 71 -27.48 -13.63 3.26
C VAL A 71 -27.53 -15.14 3.02
N THR A 72 -27.11 -15.60 1.85
CA THR A 72 -27.01 -17.04 1.52
C THR A 72 -26.05 -17.73 2.48
N MET A 73 -24.91 -17.11 2.78
CA MET A 73 -23.86 -17.64 3.63
C MET A 73 -24.23 -17.79 5.09
N SER A 74 -25.07 -16.88 5.61
CA SER A 74 -25.58 -16.98 6.99
C SER A 74 -26.32 -18.29 7.26
N GLN A 75 -26.84 -18.96 6.21
CA GLN A 75 -27.49 -20.27 6.32
C GLN A 75 -26.49 -21.41 6.58
N TYR A 76 -25.20 -21.17 6.35
CA TYR A 76 -24.09 -22.13 6.48
C TYR A 76 -23.11 -21.73 7.58
N GLU A 77 -23.49 -20.83 8.50
CA GLU A 77 -22.61 -20.29 9.55
C GLU A 77 -21.99 -21.38 10.44
N ASN A 78 -22.59 -22.57 10.51
CA ASN A 78 -22.07 -23.71 11.29
C ASN A 78 -21.36 -24.78 10.45
N ASP A 79 -21.20 -24.58 9.14
CA ASP A 79 -20.51 -25.52 8.25
C ASP A 79 -19.01 -25.18 8.14
N PRO A 80 -18.12 -25.98 8.75
CA PRO A 80 -16.68 -25.67 8.83
C PRO A 80 -15.96 -25.73 7.47
N VAL A 81 -16.51 -26.47 6.50
CA VAL A 81 -15.99 -26.53 5.14
C VAL A 81 -16.25 -25.20 4.43
N VAL A 82 -17.43 -24.62 4.66
CA VAL A 82 -17.86 -23.35 4.08
C VAL A 82 -17.15 -22.17 4.75
N GLN A 83 -16.97 -22.18 6.08
CA GLN A 83 -16.35 -21.07 6.80
C GLN A 83 -14.94 -20.71 6.30
N THR A 84 -14.07 -21.68 6.03
CA THR A 84 -12.65 -21.37 5.77
C THR A 84 -12.42 -20.72 4.40
N GLU A 85 -13.07 -21.24 3.36
CA GLU A 85 -12.93 -20.73 1.99
C GLU A 85 -13.77 -19.47 1.77
N VAL A 86 -14.89 -19.33 2.51
CA VAL A 86 -15.77 -18.18 2.36
C VAL A 86 -15.40 -17.00 3.24
N LEU A 87 -14.82 -17.17 4.43
CA LEU A 87 -14.34 -16.03 5.23
C LEU A 87 -13.27 -15.20 4.49
N LEU A 88 -12.53 -15.83 3.58
CA LEU A 88 -11.58 -15.15 2.68
C LEU A 88 -12.27 -14.34 1.58
N VAL A 89 -13.44 -14.78 1.10
CA VAL A 89 -14.23 -14.11 0.05
C VAL A 89 -15.12 -13.04 0.68
N GLU A 90 -15.85 -13.37 1.74
CA GLU A 90 -16.76 -12.47 2.47
C GLU A 90 -16.03 -11.23 3.02
N GLY A 91 -14.87 -11.41 3.66
CA GLY A 91 -14.09 -10.31 4.23
C GLY A 91 -13.57 -9.35 3.16
N LEU A 92 -13.07 -9.89 2.04
CA LEU A 92 -12.57 -9.10 0.91
C LEU A 92 -13.69 -8.28 0.25
N PHE A 93 -14.87 -8.90 0.04
CA PHE A 93 -15.95 -8.30 -0.74
C PHE A 93 -16.85 -7.37 0.07
N ARG A 94 -17.16 -7.70 1.33
CA ARG A 94 -17.92 -6.80 2.24
C ARG A 94 -17.18 -5.47 2.42
N THR A 95 -15.86 -5.53 2.55
CA THR A 95 -15.01 -4.35 2.67
C THR A 95 -14.88 -3.59 1.35
N ALA A 96 -14.81 -4.27 0.20
CA ALA A 96 -14.89 -3.62 -1.11
C ALA A 96 -16.19 -2.85 -1.33
N LEU A 97 -17.30 -3.40 -0.88
CA LEU A 97 -18.62 -2.87 -1.19
C LEU A 97 -19.08 -1.76 -0.27
N GLN A 98 -18.64 -1.78 0.99
CA GLN A 98 -18.78 -0.63 1.88
C GLN A 98 -18.03 0.60 1.34
N LEU A 99 -16.86 0.37 0.71
CA LEU A 99 -16.05 1.39 0.04
C LEU A 99 -16.75 1.95 -1.21
N PHE A 100 -17.22 1.05 -2.08
CA PHE A 100 -17.83 1.42 -3.35
C PHE A 100 -19.21 2.07 -3.20
N SER A 101 -20.01 1.63 -2.22
CA SER A 101 -21.28 2.30 -1.86
C SER A 101 -21.05 3.71 -1.34
N TRP A 102 -19.99 3.96 -0.57
CA TRP A 102 -19.66 5.31 -0.08
C TRP A 102 -19.17 6.28 -1.16
N TRP A 103 -18.37 5.78 -2.11
CA TRP A 103 -17.97 6.54 -3.31
C TRP A 103 -19.16 6.91 -4.21
N SER A 104 -20.27 6.17 -4.10
CA SER A 104 -21.48 6.39 -4.88
C SER A 104 -22.55 7.24 -4.18
N VAL A 105 -22.55 7.35 -2.85
CA VAL A 105 -23.51 8.20 -2.12
C VAL A 105 -22.96 9.59 -1.80
N SER A 106 -21.65 9.81 -1.93
CA SER A 106 -21.10 11.17 -1.88
C SER A 106 -21.50 11.96 -3.14
N PRO A 107 -22.17 13.13 -3.03
CA PRO A 107 -22.45 13.95 -4.21
C PRO A 107 -21.12 14.30 -4.89
N PRO A 108 -21.08 14.48 -6.23
CA PRO A 108 -19.83 14.82 -6.88
C PRO A 108 -19.32 16.14 -6.27
N PRO A 109 -18.00 16.23 -6.07
CA PRO A 109 -17.26 16.67 -7.23
C PRO A 109 -16.11 15.72 -7.52
N SER A 110 -16.09 15.20 -8.73
CA SER A 110 -14.82 15.24 -9.44
C SER A 110 -15.11 15.70 -10.86
N PRO A 111 -14.29 16.64 -11.35
CA PRO A 111 -13.21 16.11 -12.16
C PRO A 111 -11.80 16.50 -11.67
N PHE A 112 -11.56 16.61 -10.35
CA PHE A 112 -10.47 17.32 -9.67
C PHE A 112 -10.65 18.85 -9.72
N PHE A 113 -11.42 19.37 -8.75
CA PHE A 113 -11.44 20.77 -8.30
C PHE A 113 -11.58 21.89 -9.36
N ASP A 114 -12.75 22.03 -10.02
CA ASP A 114 -13.11 23.37 -10.50
C ASP A 114 -14.59 23.71 -10.38
N GLY A 115 -14.81 24.96 -10.01
CA GLY A 115 -16.10 25.57 -9.67
C GLY A 115 -15.95 27.00 -9.17
N ARG A 116 -14.90 27.74 -9.52
CA ARG A 116 -14.92 29.21 -9.39
C ARG A 116 -14.89 29.88 -10.77
N PRO A 117 -15.67 30.96 -10.96
CA PRO A 117 -15.62 31.74 -12.20
C PRO A 117 -14.25 32.38 -12.35
N ARG A 118 -13.76 32.50 -13.59
CA ARG A 118 -12.64 33.36 -13.98
C ARG A 118 -12.78 34.70 -13.26
N VAL A 119 -11.88 34.97 -12.32
CA VAL A 119 -11.60 36.33 -11.86
C VAL A 119 -10.41 36.80 -12.69
N ASP A 120 -10.55 37.95 -13.33
CA ASP A 120 -9.53 38.58 -14.16
C ASP A 120 -8.18 38.67 -13.42
N GLU A 121 -7.08 38.46 -14.16
CA GLU A 121 -5.70 38.35 -13.67
C GLU A 121 -5.06 39.67 -13.17
N ASP A 122 -5.85 40.69 -12.88
CA ASP A 122 -5.35 42.01 -12.47
C ASP A 122 -5.58 42.26 -10.97
N GLU A 123 -4.88 41.53 -10.09
CA GLU A 123 -4.38 42.01 -8.77
C GLU A 123 -3.88 40.85 -7.90
N ILE A 124 -2.59 40.50 -8.02
CA ILE A 124 -1.88 39.82 -6.92
C ILE A 124 -0.56 40.55 -6.67
N THR A 125 -0.63 41.60 -5.85
CA THR A 125 0.53 42.07 -5.09
C THR A 125 0.68 41.24 -3.82
N PHE A 126 1.79 40.50 -3.75
CA PHE A 126 2.22 39.70 -2.61
C PHE A 126 2.53 40.61 -1.40
N ARG A 127 1.70 40.53 -0.36
CA ARG A 127 2.07 40.98 1.00
C ARG A 127 1.93 39.83 1.98
N SER A 128 3.07 39.48 2.57
CA SER A 128 3.23 38.61 3.73
C SER A 128 2.54 39.23 4.95
N SER A 129 1.49 38.58 5.44
CA SER A 129 1.02 38.71 6.82
C SER A 129 0.31 37.43 7.26
N SER A 130 0.99 36.68 8.11
CA SER A 130 0.53 35.46 8.76
C SER A 130 -0.57 35.75 9.77
N SER A 131 -1.85 35.83 9.36
CA SER A 131 -2.98 35.75 10.31
C SER A 131 -4.37 35.47 9.71
N VAL A 132 -4.51 35.03 8.46
CA VAL A 132 -5.83 34.87 7.83
C VAL A 132 -6.02 33.46 7.29
N PHE A 133 -6.18 32.48 8.18
CA PHE A 133 -6.86 31.21 7.91
C PHE A 133 -7.27 30.57 9.25
N GLN A 134 -8.31 31.14 9.88
CA GLN A 134 -9.07 30.47 10.94
C GLN A 134 -10.56 30.69 10.66
N GLU A 135 -11.08 30.07 9.62
CA GLU A 135 -12.54 29.90 9.49
C GLU A 135 -12.96 28.60 10.21
N PRO A 136 -13.82 28.67 11.24
CA PRO A 136 -14.25 27.53 12.05
C PRO A 136 -14.90 26.37 11.25
N GLY A 137 -15.40 26.63 10.04
CA GLY A 137 -16.03 25.63 9.17
C GLY A 137 -15.05 24.70 8.45
N SER A 138 -13.79 25.13 8.27
CA SER A 138 -12.77 24.37 7.54
C SER A 138 -12.39 23.07 8.25
N SER A 139 -12.39 23.07 9.58
CA SER A 139 -11.99 21.92 10.40
C SER A 139 -12.96 20.72 10.32
N LEU A 140 -14.26 20.94 10.14
CA LEU A 140 -15.27 19.86 10.10
C LEU A 140 -15.28 19.14 8.75
N LEU A 141 -15.30 19.91 7.65
CA LEU A 141 -15.23 19.38 6.29
C LEU A 141 -13.93 18.60 6.07
N PHE A 142 -12.85 19.11 6.65
CA PHE A 142 -11.53 18.52 6.59
C PHE A 142 -11.40 17.19 7.36
N ARG A 143 -12.03 17.08 8.53
CA ARG A 143 -12.11 15.81 9.30
C ARG A 143 -12.89 14.74 8.55
N SER A 144 -13.97 15.14 7.88
CA SER A 144 -14.72 14.24 7.00
C SER A 144 -13.86 13.73 5.86
N LEU A 145 -12.99 14.58 5.30
CA LEU A 145 -12.09 14.20 4.20
C LEU A 145 -11.03 13.18 4.63
N MET A 146 -10.39 13.38 5.80
CA MET A 146 -9.42 12.40 6.31
C MET A 146 -10.08 11.10 6.77
N ALA A 147 -11.20 11.17 7.48
CA ALA A 147 -11.94 9.97 7.85
C ALA A 147 -12.35 9.16 6.60
N ALA A 148 -12.92 9.82 5.58
CA ALA A 148 -13.29 9.20 4.32
C ALA A 148 -12.08 8.61 3.58
N TRP A 149 -11.02 9.40 3.37
CA TRP A 149 -9.79 8.92 2.71
C TRP A 149 -9.17 7.71 3.42
N CYS A 150 -9.23 7.67 4.76
CA CYS A 150 -8.64 6.59 5.53
C CYS A 150 -9.48 5.32 5.55
N GLU A 151 -10.80 5.46 5.63
CA GLU A 151 -11.74 4.36 5.41
C GLU A 151 -11.54 3.77 4.00
N ASP A 152 -11.37 4.65 3.01
CA ASP A 152 -11.10 4.25 1.63
C ASP A 152 -9.77 3.52 1.49
N MET A 153 -8.68 4.05 2.07
CA MET A 153 -7.35 3.44 2.01
C MET A 153 -7.27 2.10 2.72
N ASN A 154 -7.87 1.98 3.91
CA ASN A 154 -7.94 0.72 4.64
C ASN A 154 -8.65 -0.33 3.81
N ALA A 155 -9.81 0.02 3.27
CA ALA A 155 -10.61 -0.94 2.53
C ALA A 155 -9.94 -1.28 1.19
N PHE A 156 -9.22 -0.36 0.53
CA PHE A 156 -8.41 -0.67 -0.65
C PHE A 156 -7.22 -1.60 -0.33
N HIS A 157 -6.57 -1.42 0.83
CA HIS A 157 -5.49 -2.29 1.32
C HIS A 157 -5.95 -3.75 1.45
N TRP A 158 -7.21 -3.97 1.81
CA TRP A 158 -7.79 -5.31 1.92
C TRP A 158 -8.08 -5.97 0.56
N ILE A 159 -8.27 -5.21 -0.52
CA ILE A 159 -8.82 -5.72 -1.79
C ILE A 159 -7.77 -5.79 -2.90
N ALA A 160 -6.87 -4.82 -2.94
CA ALA A 160 -5.76 -4.85 -3.88
C ALA A 160 -4.77 -5.95 -3.46
N LEU A 161 -4.08 -6.55 -4.44
CA LEU A 161 -2.88 -7.32 -4.12
C LEU A 161 -2.00 -6.38 -3.29
N LYS A 162 -1.54 -6.84 -2.12
CA LYS A 162 -0.83 -6.00 -1.13
C LYS A 162 0.24 -5.11 -1.78
N GLU A 163 0.95 -5.67 -2.76
CA GLU A 163 1.97 -4.96 -3.54
C GLU A 163 1.41 -3.89 -4.49
N ASP A 164 0.27 -4.13 -5.14
CA ASP A 164 -0.37 -3.16 -6.04
C ASP A 164 -0.93 -1.95 -5.29
N PHE A 165 -1.47 -2.17 -4.10
CA PHE A 165 -1.90 -1.06 -3.25
C PHE A 165 -0.74 -0.15 -2.89
N HIS A 166 0.35 -0.71 -2.38
CA HIS A 166 1.53 0.08 -2.02
C HIS A 166 2.12 0.78 -3.25
N ARG A 167 2.21 0.09 -4.40
CA ARG A 167 2.63 0.73 -5.66
C ARG A 167 1.74 1.89 -6.09
N ALA A 168 0.42 1.78 -5.91
CA ALA A 168 -0.53 2.84 -6.25
C ALA A 168 -0.43 4.01 -5.26
N GLN A 169 -0.34 3.69 -3.96
CA GLN A 169 -0.13 4.63 -2.87
C GLN A 169 1.13 5.48 -3.09
N ASP A 170 2.25 4.83 -3.42
CA ASP A 170 3.53 5.49 -3.67
C ASP A 170 3.48 6.41 -4.89
N LYS A 171 2.65 6.06 -5.88
CA LYS A 171 2.51 6.83 -7.13
C LYS A 171 1.48 7.94 -7.06
N ALA A 172 0.52 7.91 -6.13
CA ALA A 172 -0.57 8.86 -6.08
C ALA A 172 -0.08 10.30 -5.86
N PHE A 173 0.98 10.47 -5.06
CA PHE A 173 1.51 11.78 -4.70
C PHE A 173 2.94 12.03 -5.21
N ALA A 174 3.64 11.04 -5.75
CA ALA A 174 4.99 11.23 -6.31
C ALA A 174 5.10 12.25 -7.46
N PRO A 175 4.14 12.36 -8.39
CA PRO A 175 4.20 13.32 -9.50
C PRO A 175 4.25 14.78 -9.04
N GLN A 176 4.96 15.62 -9.79
CA GLN A 176 5.15 17.04 -9.44
C GLN A 176 3.84 17.84 -9.51
N ASP A 177 2.92 17.49 -10.40
CA ASP A 177 1.58 18.07 -10.50
C ASP A 177 0.70 17.74 -9.27
N ALA A 178 1.01 16.69 -8.51
CA ALA A 178 0.36 16.35 -7.25
C ALA A 178 0.97 17.05 -6.01
N SER A 179 1.97 17.94 -6.18
CA SER A 179 2.72 18.53 -5.06
C SER A 179 1.85 19.37 -4.12
N PHE A 180 0.83 20.06 -4.65
CA PHE A 180 -0.09 20.84 -3.83
C PHE A 180 -0.90 19.94 -2.89
N ASP A 181 -1.45 18.84 -3.43
CA ASP A 181 -2.24 17.88 -2.67
C ASP A 181 -1.36 17.12 -1.67
N ALA A 182 -0.15 16.72 -2.07
CA ALA A 182 0.84 16.12 -1.18
C ALA A 182 1.18 17.05 -0.02
N MET A 183 1.36 18.36 -0.26
CA MET A 183 1.69 19.33 0.79
C MET A 183 0.54 19.52 1.76
N LYS A 184 -0.68 19.57 1.22
CA LYS A 184 -1.89 19.66 2.03
C LYS A 184 -2.04 18.42 2.92
N LEU A 185 -1.89 17.23 2.36
CA LEU A 185 -1.96 15.96 3.08
C LEU A 185 -0.87 15.84 4.16
N PHE A 186 0.37 16.21 3.83
CA PHE A 186 1.50 16.22 4.75
C PHE A 186 1.27 17.17 5.93
N THR A 187 0.90 18.43 5.65
CA THR A 187 0.65 19.46 6.67
C THR A 187 -0.43 19.01 7.64
N VAL A 188 -1.51 18.49 7.07
CA VAL A 188 -2.64 17.92 7.79
C VAL A 188 -2.21 16.80 8.73
N ALA A 189 -1.39 15.88 8.26
CA ALA A 189 -1.04 14.68 9.00
C ALA A 189 -0.32 15.03 10.31
N LEU A 190 0.39 16.15 10.33
CA LEU A 190 1.14 16.69 11.46
C LEU A 190 0.40 17.77 12.26
N ALA A 191 -0.71 18.30 11.77
CA ALA A 191 -1.46 19.37 12.42
C ALA A 191 -2.64 18.85 13.27
N ASP A 192 -2.95 19.56 14.35
CA ASP A 192 -4.15 19.39 15.17
C ASP A 192 -4.37 17.96 15.74
N PHE A 193 -3.33 17.13 15.86
CA PHE A 193 -3.48 15.77 16.40
C PHE A 193 -3.87 15.76 17.89
N GLU A 194 -3.67 16.86 18.61
CA GLU A 194 -4.20 17.08 19.97
C GLU A 194 -5.71 16.93 20.03
N ARG A 195 -6.40 17.18 18.91
CA ARG A 195 -7.87 17.16 18.81
C ARG A 195 -8.44 15.78 18.52
N ASP A 196 -7.61 14.81 18.13
CA ASP A 196 -8.04 13.48 17.68
C ASP A 196 -8.82 12.69 18.77
N GLY A 197 -8.61 13.02 20.05
CA GLY A 197 -9.36 12.40 21.17
C GLY A 197 -10.64 13.12 21.59
N HIS A 198 -10.81 14.40 21.26
CA HIS A 198 -11.85 15.26 21.82
C HIS A 198 -13.19 15.22 21.08
N HIS A 199 -13.23 14.74 19.84
CA HIS A 199 -14.42 14.87 18.98
C HIS A 199 -15.31 13.64 18.94
N LEU A 200 -14.90 12.55 19.59
CA LEU A 200 -15.66 11.30 19.65
C LEU A 200 -16.33 11.10 21.02
N VAL A 201 -16.68 12.21 21.67
CA VAL A 201 -17.54 12.21 22.86
C VAL A 201 -18.88 11.59 22.47
N GLY A 202 -19.14 10.37 22.93
CA GLY A 202 -20.34 9.59 22.60
C GLY A 202 -20.09 8.31 21.79
N SER A 203 -18.88 8.10 21.25
CA SER A 203 -18.53 6.80 20.66
C SER A 203 -18.28 5.77 21.78
N PRO A 204 -18.75 4.51 21.62
CA PRO A 204 -18.58 3.45 22.62
C PRO A 204 -17.14 2.95 22.76
N SER A 205 -16.26 3.26 21.80
CA SER A 205 -14.87 2.78 21.83
C SER A 205 -14.03 3.53 22.86
N PRO A 206 -13.07 2.86 23.54
CA PRO A 206 -12.14 3.54 24.45
C PRO A 206 -11.35 4.65 23.73
N PRO A 207 -11.05 5.79 24.40
CA PRO A 207 -10.26 6.87 23.81
C PRO A 207 -8.94 6.42 23.19
N ALA A 208 -8.23 5.48 23.84
CA ALA A 208 -6.98 4.90 23.37
C ALA A 208 -7.09 4.27 21.98
N VAL A 209 -8.16 3.51 21.73
CA VAL A 209 -8.39 2.83 20.44
C VAL A 209 -8.63 3.86 19.34
N ARG A 210 -9.38 4.92 19.64
CA ARG A 210 -9.72 5.96 18.65
C ARG A 210 -8.51 6.80 18.28
N CYS A 211 -7.74 7.25 19.27
CA CYS A 211 -6.49 7.96 19.03
C CYS A 211 -5.51 7.09 18.24
N GLY A 212 -5.43 5.78 18.53
CA GLY A 212 -4.59 4.84 17.79
C GLY A 212 -4.98 4.73 16.31
N ILE A 213 -6.27 4.60 16.00
CA ILE A 213 -6.76 4.51 14.62
C ILE A 213 -6.44 5.79 13.83
N LEU A 214 -6.77 6.96 14.38
CA LEU A 214 -6.48 8.25 13.74
C LEU A 214 -4.96 8.49 13.58
N ALA A 215 -4.15 7.98 14.51
CA ALA A 215 -2.71 8.05 14.37
C ALA A 215 -2.19 7.19 13.21
N CYS A 216 -2.71 5.97 13.04
CA CYS A 216 -2.34 5.12 11.91
C CYS A 216 -2.63 5.81 10.57
N TYR A 217 -3.78 6.48 10.49
CA TYR A 217 -4.21 7.26 9.34
C TYR A 217 -3.28 8.42 9.01
N ARG A 218 -2.88 9.19 10.02
CA ARG A 218 -1.89 10.26 9.83
C ARG A 218 -0.53 9.71 9.44
N ALA A 219 -0.10 8.59 10.01
CA ALA A 219 1.14 7.94 9.63
C ALA A 219 1.13 7.48 8.16
N GLU A 220 0.01 6.93 7.67
CA GLU A 220 -0.15 6.57 6.26
C GLU A 220 -0.18 7.80 5.35
N ALA A 221 -0.86 8.89 5.76
CA ALA A 221 -0.84 10.16 5.03
C ALA A 221 0.58 10.75 4.90
N LEU A 222 1.37 10.68 5.98
CA LEU A 222 2.80 11.03 5.96
C LEU A 222 3.56 10.17 4.95
N LYS A 223 3.38 8.85 5.01
CA LYS A 223 4.05 7.88 4.13
C LYS A 223 3.77 8.18 2.66
N CYS A 224 2.50 8.38 2.30
CA CYS A 224 2.07 8.76 0.95
C CYS A 224 2.75 10.03 0.45
N SER A 225 2.81 11.06 1.31
CA SER A 225 3.26 12.38 0.92
C SER A 225 4.78 12.45 0.73
N LEU A 226 5.54 11.61 1.44
CA LEU A 226 7.01 11.57 1.37
C LEU A 226 7.56 11.07 0.04
N SER A 227 6.75 10.42 -0.79
CA SER A 227 7.16 10.05 -2.17
C SER A 227 7.28 11.28 -3.09
N ASN A 228 6.77 12.45 -2.67
CA ASN A 228 6.83 13.67 -3.46
C ASN A 228 8.12 14.48 -3.19
N PRO A 229 8.89 14.88 -4.23
CA PRO A 229 10.14 15.63 -4.06
C PRO A 229 10.00 17.00 -3.37
N VAL A 230 8.85 17.68 -3.52
CA VAL A 230 8.58 18.96 -2.84
C VAL A 230 8.44 18.74 -1.35
N ILE A 231 7.81 17.63 -0.94
CA ILE A 231 7.68 17.26 0.47
C ILE A 231 9.02 16.87 1.07
N CYS A 232 9.85 16.10 0.37
CA CYS A 232 11.22 15.81 0.81
C CYS A 232 12.03 17.09 1.04
N SER A 233 11.89 18.07 0.15
CA SER A 233 12.57 19.36 0.28
C SER A 233 12.06 20.16 1.48
N GLU A 234 10.76 20.14 1.72
CA GLU A 234 10.13 20.80 2.87
C GLU A 234 10.51 20.13 4.20
N VAL A 235 10.52 18.79 4.22
CA VAL A 235 10.96 18.00 5.38
C VAL A 235 12.40 18.36 5.74
N ARG A 236 13.29 18.41 4.74
CA ARG A 236 14.68 18.82 4.93
C ARG A 236 14.80 20.23 5.51
N ARG A 237 13.97 21.15 5.03
CA ARG A 237 13.95 22.55 5.48
C ARG A 237 13.43 22.72 6.92
N ARG A 238 12.49 21.88 7.34
CA ARG A 238 11.77 22.00 8.63
C ARG A 238 12.10 20.89 9.65
N ARG A 239 13.19 20.14 9.49
CA ARG A 239 13.48 18.96 10.33
C ARG A 239 13.34 19.20 11.84
N THR A 240 13.88 20.29 12.37
CA THR A 240 13.80 20.64 13.80
C THR A 240 12.36 20.86 14.26
N GLU A 241 11.57 21.59 13.48
CA GLU A 241 10.16 21.87 13.78
C GLU A 241 9.34 20.58 13.73
N LEU A 242 9.53 19.79 12.68
CA LEU A 242 8.87 18.49 12.48
C LEU A 242 9.22 17.50 13.60
N LEU A 243 10.46 17.53 14.11
CA LEU A 243 10.85 16.71 15.25
C LEU A 243 10.08 17.11 16.52
N GLY A 244 9.90 18.41 16.74
CA GLY A 244 9.07 18.92 17.83
C GLY A 244 7.62 18.44 17.73
N GLU A 245 7.03 18.52 16.53
CA GLU A 245 5.67 18.03 16.24
C GLU A 245 5.54 16.52 16.45
N ALA A 246 6.45 15.73 15.88
CA ALA A 246 6.41 14.27 15.98
C ALA A 246 6.59 13.78 17.43
N ARG A 247 7.48 14.42 18.22
CA ARG A 247 7.63 14.13 19.66
C ARG A 247 6.37 14.45 20.45
N ARG A 248 5.74 15.61 20.20
CA ARG A 248 4.45 15.96 20.81
C ARG A 248 3.38 14.93 20.46
N PHE A 249 3.30 14.53 19.19
CA PHE A 249 2.32 13.54 18.76
C PHE A 249 2.52 12.19 19.48
N ARG A 250 3.75 11.69 19.55
CA ARG A 250 4.08 10.47 20.31
C ARG A 250 3.71 10.58 21.79
N ALA A 251 3.98 11.71 22.43
CA ALA A 251 3.67 11.92 23.84
C ALA A 251 2.16 11.80 24.11
N ILE A 252 1.33 12.40 23.25
CA ILE A 252 -0.13 12.34 23.35
C ILE A 252 -0.64 10.90 23.17
N LEU A 253 -0.09 10.15 22.22
CA LEU A 253 -0.47 8.75 22.04
C LEU A 253 -0.12 7.90 23.28
N LYS A 254 1.06 8.13 23.87
CA LYS A 254 1.45 7.46 25.13
C LYS A 254 0.54 7.81 26.29
N GLU A 255 0.23 9.09 26.47
CA GLU A 255 -0.68 9.56 27.53
C GLU A 255 -2.09 8.96 27.36
N ALA A 256 -2.56 8.84 26.12
CA ALA A 256 -3.82 8.20 25.79
C ALA A 256 -3.80 6.66 25.91
N GLY A 257 -2.64 6.04 26.15
CA GLY A 257 -2.46 4.58 26.10
C GLY A 257 -2.70 3.99 24.70
N ALA A 258 -2.60 4.81 23.66
CA ALA A 258 -2.75 4.41 22.27
C ALA A 258 -1.43 3.84 21.73
N PRO A 259 -1.47 2.81 20.86
CA PRO A 259 -0.27 2.35 20.17
C PRO A 259 0.27 3.45 19.26
N ILE A 260 1.60 3.61 19.23
CA ILE A 260 2.26 4.52 18.29
C ILE A 260 2.37 3.80 16.94
N PRO A 261 1.87 4.38 15.83
CA PRO A 261 2.02 3.81 14.51
C PRO A 261 3.51 3.58 14.18
N PRO A 262 3.91 2.39 13.69
CA PRO A 262 5.32 2.09 13.45
C PRO A 262 6.02 3.10 12.54
N PHE A 263 5.34 3.57 11.49
CA PHE A 263 5.94 4.56 10.59
C PHE A 263 6.14 5.93 11.24
N LEU A 264 5.21 6.38 12.10
CA LEU A 264 5.37 7.63 12.85
C LEU A 264 6.57 7.53 13.81
N ASP A 265 6.74 6.38 14.47
CA ASP A 265 7.86 6.13 15.37
C ASP A 265 9.19 6.09 14.61
N PHE A 266 9.22 5.41 13.45
CA PHE A 266 10.38 5.37 12.55
C PHE A 266 10.77 6.75 12.01
N PHE A 267 9.77 7.51 11.52
CA PHE A 267 9.96 8.87 11.05
C PHE A 267 10.53 9.78 12.15
N THR A 268 10.05 9.62 13.39
CA THR A 268 10.60 10.34 14.54
C THR A 268 12.04 9.94 14.82
N ALA A 269 12.36 8.64 14.81
CA ALA A 269 13.73 8.15 15.00
C ALA A 269 14.69 8.69 13.93
N TRP A 270 14.24 8.76 12.68
CA TRP A 270 15.01 9.37 11.59
C TRP A 270 15.24 10.86 11.82
N LEU A 271 14.23 11.63 12.24
CA LEU A 271 14.38 13.03 12.60
C LEU A 271 15.36 13.21 13.76
N GLU A 272 15.27 12.38 14.81
CA GLU A 272 16.18 12.40 15.96
C GLU A 272 17.64 12.13 15.56
N ALA A 273 17.87 11.30 14.54
CA ALA A 273 19.21 11.02 14.03
C ALA A 273 19.80 12.15 13.16
N ASN A 274 18.97 13.07 12.65
CA ASN A 274 19.34 14.04 11.62
C ASN A 274 19.09 15.52 12.01
N VAL A 275 18.73 15.79 13.27
CA VAL A 275 18.67 17.15 13.85
C VAL A 275 19.85 17.35 14.79
N GLU A 276 20.66 18.38 14.54
CA GLU A 276 21.92 18.63 15.26
C GLU A 276 21.73 19.11 16.70
N GLU A 277 20.60 19.75 17.02
CA GLU A 277 20.31 20.38 18.33
C GLU A 277 20.31 19.40 19.53
N GLY A 278 20.36 18.09 19.29
CA GLY A 278 20.47 17.08 20.35
C GLY A 278 21.91 16.62 20.66
N MET A 279 22.91 16.98 19.86
CA MET A 279 24.25 16.39 19.98
C MET A 279 25.15 17.06 21.01
N GLU A 280 24.88 18.33 21.36
CA GLU A 280 25.69 19.08 22.33
C GLU A 280 25.18 18.96 23.78
N SER A 281 24.03 18.32 23.98
CA SER A 281 23.53 18.00 25.32
C SER A 281 24.39 16.87 25.90
N GLU A 282 25.10 17.12 27.01
CA GLU A 282 25.95 16.17 27.77
C GLU A 282 25.24 14.89 28.26
N SER A 283 23.95 14.71 27.94
CA SER A 283 23.27 13.43 28.12
C SER A 283 23.83 12.39 27.17
N ASP A 284 24.60 11.43 27.72
CA ASP A 284 25.06 10.21 27.03
C ASP A 284 23.91 9.32 26.50
N SER A 285 22.65 9.63 26.83
CA SER A 285 21.50 8.84 26.39
C SER A 285 20.98 9.27 25.02
N LEU A 286 20.84 8.29 24.13
CA LEU A 286 20.18 8.47 22.83
C LEU A 286 18.70 8.83 23.02
N PRO A 287 18.13 9.69 22.14
CA PRO A 287 16.70 9.95 22.11
C PRO A 287 15.88 8.66 21.98
N GLU A 288 14.69 8.65 22.60
CA GLU A 288 13.94 7.42 22.84
C GLU A 288 13.54 6.67 21.55
N ALA A 289 13.08 7.36 20.49
CA ALA A 289 12.69 6.68 19.25
C ALA A 289 13.93 6.12 18.54
N LEU A 290 14.99 6.93 18.45
CA LEU A 290 16.26 6.50 17.86
C LEU A 290 16.85 5.28 18.58
N ALA A 291 16.89 5.31 19.91
CA ALA A 291 17.38 4.20 20.74
C ALA A 291 16.56 2.92 20.51
N PHE A 292 15.23 3.05 20.41
CA PHE A 292 14.34 1.92 20.13
C PHE A 292 14.63 1.30 18.76
N TRP A 293 14.67 2.11 17.69
CA TRP A 293 14.87 1.61 16.32
C TRP A 293 16.28 1.07 16.08
N GLN A 294 17.32 1.67 16.65
CA GLN A 294 18.69 1.14 16.57
C GLN A 294 18.85 -0.20 17.30
N ARG A 295 18.10 -0.42 18.38
CA ARG A 295 18.11 -1.69 19.11
C ARG A 295 17.42 -2.80 18.33
N ILE A 296 16.29 -2.51 17.66
CA ILE A 296 15.54 -3.51 16.90
C ILE A 296 16.18 -3.77 15.54
N PHE A 297 16.70 -2.74 14.88
CA PHE A 297 17.26 -2.83 13.53
C PHE A 297 18.65 -2.20 13.48
N PRO A 298 19.66 -2.84 14.11
CA PRO A 298 21.02 -2.29 14.18
C PRO A 298 21.69 -2.14 12.81
N SER A 299 21.20 -2.84 11.78
CA SER A 299 21.67 -2.74 10.40
C SER A 299 21.16 -1.49 9.66
N ILE A 300 20.12 -0.81 10.17
CA ILE A 300 19.54 0.37 9.51
C ILE A 300 20.20 1.63 10.07
N VAL A 301 21.06 2.26 9.27
CA VAL A 301 21.75 3.49 9.65
C VAL A 301 20.87 4.71 9.33
N LEU A 302 20.13 5.21 10.33
CA LEU A 302 19.24 6.37 10.17
C LEU A 302 19.98 7.70 10.00
N ARG A 303 21.18 7.83 10.57
CA ARG A 303 21.98 9.06 10.51
C ARG A 303 22.51 9.28 9.10
N GLY A 304 22.28 10.46 8.54
CA GLY A 304 22.69 10.81 7.18
C GLY A 304 21.83 10.18 6.08
N MET A 305 20.81 9.38 6.45
CA MET A 305 19.85 8.84 5.50
C MET A 305 19.04 9.97 4.86
N ARG A 306 18.92 9.94 3.53
CA ARG A 306 18.15 10.94 2.78
C ARG A 306 16.65 10.65 2.93
N GLU A 307 15.84 11.69 2.81
CA GLU A 307 14.37 11.59 2.94
C GLU A 307 13.77 10.59 1.95
N GLU A 308 14.31 10.57 0.72
CA GLU A 308 13.87 9.68 -0.36
C GLU A 308 14.11 8.19 -0.08
N ASP A 309 15.09 7.86 0.78
CA ASP A 309 15.42 6.47 1.12
C ASP A 309 14.59 5.97 2.33
N LEU A 310 13.79 6.84 2.96
CA LEU A 310 13.12 6.56 4.23
C LEU A 310 12.04 5.48 4.11
N LEU A 311 11.26 5.51 3.03
CA LEU A 311 10.18 4.55 2.80
C LEU A 311 10.73 3.14 2.53
N ASP A 312 11.81 3.05 1.76
CA ASP A 312 12.50 1.80 1.46
C ASP A 312 13.14 1.20 2.72
N ALA A 313 13.81 2.04 3.53
CA ALA A 313 14.39 1.62 4.80
C ALA A 313 13.32 1.12 5.78
N PHE A 314 12.18 1.81 5.85
CA PHE A 314 11.04 1.36 6.66
C PHE A 314 10.48 0.02 6.16
N ALA A 315 10.26 -0.14 4.86
CA ALA A 315 9.78 -1.40 4.27
C ALA A 315 10.74 -2.57 4.53
N ALA A 316 12.06 -2.31 4.48
CA ALA A 316 13.08 -3.29 4.83
C ALA A 316 12.98 -3.73 6.30
N SER A 317 12.76 -2.78 7.23
CA SER A 317 12.59 -3.08 8.66
C SER A 317 11.38 -3.99 8.94
N LEU A 318 10.27 -3.77 8.25
CA LEU A 318 9.07 -4.60 8.39
C LEU A 318 9.28 -6.01 7.84
N SER A 319 10.14 -6.15 6.83
CA SER A 319 10.46 -7.46 6.24
C SER A 319 11.30 -8.32 7.17
N ILE A 320 12.25 -7.72 7.90
CA ILE A 320 13.11 -8.44 8.87
C ILE A 320 12.26 -9.05 10.01
N THR A 321 11.30 -8.29 10.55
CA THR A 321 10.44 -8.80 11.64
C THR A 321 9.50 -9.93 11.21
N ALA A 322 9.15 -10.00 9.93
CA ALA A 322 8.34 -11.08 9.40
C ALA A 322 9.11 -12.42 9.29
N GLU A 323 10.43 -12.38 9.14
CA GLU A 323 11.27 -13.58 8.97
C GLU A 323 11.72 -14.18 10.32
N GLU A 324 11.97 -13.35 11.34
CA GLU A 324 12.54 -13.81 12.62
C GLU A 324 11.50 -14.40 13.60
N GLY A 325 10.20 -14.16 13.39
CA GLY A 325 9.12 -14.61 14.27
C GLY A 325 8.62 -16.05 14.01
N GLY A 326 9.29 -16.83 13.15
CA GLY A 326 8.70 -18.02 12.55
C GLY A 326 9.56 -19.29 12.59
N GLU A 327 9.95 -19.77 13.77
CA GLU A 327 10.13 -21.23 13.92
C GLU A 327 8.73 -21.90 13.81
N GLY A 328 8.30 -22.18 12.57
CA GLY A 328 7.17 -23.08 12.32
C GLY A 328 5.89 -22.49 11.75
N ARG A 329 5.89 -21.30 11.13
CA ARG A 329 4.74 -20.83 10.34
C ARG A 329 5.14 -20.57 8.88
N LYS A 330 4.64 -21.45 8.00
CA LYS A 330 4.72 -21.33 6.55
C LYS A 330 4.16 -19.95 6.16
N SER A 331 5.01 -19.09 5.63
CA SER A 331 4.56 -17.88 4.96
C SER A 331 3.47 -18.24 3.94
N PHE A 332 2.40 -17.45 3.87
CA PHE A 332 1.44 -17.53 2.75
C PHE A 332 2.07 -17.11 1.41
N LEU A 333 3.31 -16.62 1.45
CA LEU A 333 4.14 -16.51 0.26
C LEU A 333 4.69 -17.90 -0.08
N PRO A 334 4.52 -18.36 -1.33
CA PRO A 334 5.16 -19.58 -1.79
C PRO A 334 6.65 -19.50 -1.48
N SER A 335 7.21 -20.57 -0.92
CA SER A 335 8.66 -20.69 -0.75
C SER A 335 9.37 -20.34 -2.07
N ARG A 336 10.64 -19.92 -2.02
CA ARG A 336 11.41 -19.67 -3.26
C ARG A 336 11.39 -20.86 -4.22
N GLU A 337 11.19 -22.08 -3.71
CA GLU A 337 11.02 -23.29 -4.51
C GLU A 337 9.63 -23.37 -5.15
N GLU A 338 8.56 -23.16 -4.39
CA GLU A 338 7.19 -23.10 -4.94
C GLU A 338 7.01 -21.93 -5.92
N GLN A 339 7.61 -20.77 -5.66
CA GLN A 339 7.57 -19.63 -6.57
C GLN A 339 8.29 -19.92 -7.90
N ARG A 340 9.36 -20.73 -7.86
CA ARG A 340 10.03 -21.25 -9.08
C ARG A 340 9.17 -22.26 -9.83
N GLN A 341 8.30 -23.01 -9.14
CA GLN A 341 7.35 -23.92 -9.78
C GLN A 341 6.16 -23.18 -10.40
N LEU A 342 5.66 -22.15 -9.72
CA LEU A 342 4.53 -21.33 -10.17
C LEU A 342 4.89 -20.41 -11.35
N SER A 343 6.12 -19.86 -11.35
CA SER A 343 6.59 -18.98 -12.40
C SER A 343 8.05 -19.30 -12.78
N PRO A 344 8.28 -20.41 -13.50
CA PRO A 344 9.63 -20.81 -13.88
C PRO A 344 10.26 -19.77 -14.82
N PRO A 345 11.53 -19.41 -14.60
CA PRO A 345 12.21 -18.45 -15.46
C PRO A 345 12.33 -19.00 -16.89
N ARG A 346 12.19 -18.10 -17.87
CA ARG A 346 12.31 -18.46 -19.28
C ARG A 346 13.78 -18.61 -19.69
N CYS A 347 14.08 -19.70 -20.39
CA CYS A 347 15.38 -19.93 -20.99
C CYS A 347 15.74 -18.79 -21.95
N THR A 348 16.89 -18.14 -21.75
CA THR A 348 17.39 -17.04 -22.59
C THR A 348 17.63 -17.48 -24.04
N ALA A 349 17.90 -18.77 -24.27
CA ALA A 349 18.19 -19.31 -25.59
C ALA A 349 16.94 -19.70 -26.39
N CYS A 350 15.95 -20.34 -25.76
CA CYS A 350 14.80 -20.94 -26.44
C CYS A 350 13.42 -20.45 -25.94
N GLY A 351 13.37 -19.66 -24.88
CA GLY A 351 12.13 -19.08 -24.33
C GLY A 351 11.26 -20.03 -23.50
N THR A 352 11.59 -21.33 -23.48
CA THR A 352 10.91 -22.34 -22.67
C THR A 352 11.05 -22.02 -21.19
N ALA A 353 9.94 -22.06 -20.45
CA ALA A 353 9.93 -21.95 -19.00
C ALA A 353 10.14 -23.35 -18.42
N ASP A 354 11.15 -23.52 -17.57
CA ASP A 354 11.51 -24.81 -16.96
C ASP A 354 11.80 -24.58 -15.47
N SER A 355 11.25 -25.42 -14.60
CA SER A 355 11.51 -25.38 -13.17
C SER A 355 12.95 -25.80 -12.86
N SER A 356 13.53 -26.65 -13.71
CA SER A 356 14.92 -27.04 -13.70
C SER A 356 15.72 -26.14 -14.64
N TYR A 357 16.53 -25.25 -14.08
CA TYR A 357 17.31 -24.31 -14.87
C TYR A 357 18.75 -24.17 -14.37
N LEU A 358 19.63 -23.85 -15.31
CA LEU A 358 21.03 -23.53 -15.09
C LEU A 358 21.19 -22.01 -15.20
N ARG A 359 21.96 -21.43 -14.27
CA ARG A 359 22.41 -20.04 -14.39
C ARG A 359 23.80 -20.01 -14.98
N CYS A 360 24.10 -18.98 -15.76
CA CYS A 360 25.47 -18.72 -16.18
C CYS A 360 26.35 -18.50 -14.94
N THR A 361 27.40 -19.32 -14.77
CA THR A 361 28.29 -19.26 -13.60
C THR A 361 29.13 -17.98 -13.53
N ALA A 362 29.25 -17.25 -14.65
CA ALA A 362 30.04 -16.01 -14.69
C ALA A 362 29.23 -14.77 -14.32
N CYS A 363 27.97 -14.66 -14.77
CA CYS A 363 27.14 -13.47 -14.54
C CYS A 363 25.94 -13.71 -13.63
N HIS A 364 25.56 -14.96 -13.34
CA HIS A 364 24.40 -15.37 -12.54
C HIS A 364 23.01 -14.84 -12.99
N LEU A 365 22.93 -14.05 -14.07
CA LEU A 365 21.69 -13.47 -14.60
C LEU A 365 21.05 -14.28 -15.73
N ALA A 366 21.85 -14.77 -16.68
CA ALA A 366 21.31 -15.56 -17.78
C ALA A 366 20.89 -16.96 -17.31
N VAL A 367 19.70 -17.40 -17.75
CA VAL A 367 19.05 -18.64 -17.32
C VAL A 367 18.81 -19.56 -18.51
N TYR A 368 19.07 -20.86 -18.35
CA TYR A 368 18.99 -21.86 -19.41
C TYR A 368 18.29 -23.11 -18.92
N CYS A 369 17.40 -23.70 -19.72
CA CYS A 369 16.82 -25.01 -19.39
C CYS A 369 17.83 -26.17 -19.53
N SER A 370 18.94 -25.97 -20.27
CA SER A 370 19.96 -27.00 -20.45
C SER A 370 21.34 -26.44 -20.81
N ALA A 371 22.37 -27.25 -20.61
CA ALA A 371 23.74 -26.90 -21.00
C ALA A 371 23.89 -26.73 -22.53
N ASP A 372 23.04 -27.38 -23.32
CA ASP A 372 23.00 -27.20 -24.79
C ASP A 372 22.46 -25.81 -25.16
N CYS A 373 21.38 -25.37 -24.51
CA CYS A 373 20.83 -24.02 -24.68
C CYS A 373 21.86 -22.95 -24.29
N GLN A 374 22.58 -23.15 -23.18
CA GLN A 374 23.68 -22.26 -22.77
C GLN A 374 24.79 -22.20 -23.83
N ARG A 375 25.26 -23.34 -24.34
CA ARG A 375 26.32 -23.40 -25.37
C ARG A 375 25.88 -22.77 -26.70
N ARG A 376 24.61 -22.95 -27.08
CA ARG A 376 24.03 -22.37 -28.30
C ARG A 376 23.98 -20.85 -28.20
N ASP A 377 23.43 -20.33 -27.10
CA ASP A 377 23.34 -18.89 -26.85
C ASP A 377 24.73 -18.25 -26.71
N TRP A 378 25.70 -18.95 -26.12
CA TRP A 378 27.10 -18.49 -26.05
C TRP A 378 27.72 -18.26 -27.42
N ARG A 379 27.40 -19.11 -28.41
CA ARG A 379 27.98 -19.06 -29.76
C ARG A 379 27.15 -18.25 -30.76
N ARG A 380 25.93 -17.82 -30.39
CA ARG A 380 25.01 -17.12 -31.29
C ARG A 380 25.62 -15.80 -31.79
N LYS A 381 25.50 -15.55 -33.10
CA LYS A 381 25.91 -14.28 -33.73
C LYS A 381 24.80 -13.82 -34.69
N PRO A 382 24.43 -12.53 -34.70
CA PRO A 382 24.78 -11.52 -33.70
C PRO A 382 24.08 -11.77 -32.34
N GLY A 383 24.56 -11.15 -31.26
CA GLY A 383 23.81 -11.07 -30.00
C GLY A 383 23.75 -12.34 -29.14
N GLY A 384 24.77 -13.21 -29.19
CA GLY A 384 24.92 -14.29 -28.21
C GLY A 384 25.43 -13.81 -26.85
N HIS A 385 25.20 -14.62 -25.81
CA HIS A 385 25.54 -14.27 -24.43
C HIS A 385 27.02 -13.94 -24.23
N LYS A 386 27.94 -14.51 -25.03
CA LYS A 386 29.38 -14.23 -24.91
C LYS A 386 29.72 -12.73 -24.95
N GLY A 387 29.04 -11.97 -25.80
CA GLY A 387 29.26 -10.51 -25.91
C GLY A 387 28.62 -9.70 -24.79
N GLN A 388 27.59 -10.25 -24.12
CA GLN A 388 26.83 -9.56 -23.08
C GLN A 388 27.23 -9.99 -21.67
N CYS A 389 27.88 -11.14 -21.51
CA CYS A 389 28.17 -11.76 -20.23
C CYS A 389 29.01 -10.86 -19.31
N ALA A 390 30.04 -10.20 -19.84
CA ALA A 390 30.88 -9.28 -19.07
C ALA A 390 30.09 -8.08 -18.55
N ARG A 391 29.22 -7.49 -19.38
CA ARG A 391 28.34 -6.37 -18.99
C ARG A 391 27.30 -6.81 -17.95
N LEU A 392 26.74 -8.02 -18.08
CA LEU A 392 25.79 -8.55 -17.10
C LEU A 392 26.48 -8.85 -15.76
N LYS A 393 27.74 -9.32 -15.79
CA LYS A 393 28.52 -9.59 -14.58
C LYS A 393 28.78 -8.31 -13.77
N SER A 394 29.09 -7.18 -14.40
CA SER A 394 29.31 -5.93 -13.67
C SER A 394 28.03 -5.47 -12.94
N LEU A 395 26.85 -5.64 -13.56
CA LEU A 395 25.58 -5.28 -12.94
C LEU A 395 25.24 -6.10 -11.69
N VAL A 396 25.71 -7.35 -11.60
CA VAL A 396 25.48 -8.17 -10.39
C VAL A 396 26.42 -7.78 -9.27
N LEU A 397 27.68 -7.46 -9.57
CA LEU A 397 28.64 -7.06 -8.56
C LEU A 397 28.20 -5.79 -7.83
N ASP A 398 27.56 -4.85 -8.52
CA ASP A 398 26.98 -3.66 -7.90
C ASP A 398 25.91 -4.01 -6.86
N VAL A 399 25.04 -5.00 -7.15
CA VAL A 399 23.98 -5.45 -6.22
C VAL A 399 24.53 -6.29 -5.06
N THR A 400 25.65 -6.99 -5.25
CA THR A 400 26.25 -7.81 -4.20
C THR A 400 27.13 -6.97 -3.27
N ALA A 401 27.82 -5.95 -3.81
CA ALA A 401 28.56 -4.96 -3.03
C ALA A 401 27.65 -4.13 -2.11
N LEU A 402 26.37 -3.92 -2.50
CA LEU A 402 25.36 -3.30 -1.65
C LEU A 402 24.85 -4.19 -0.49
N LYS A 403 25.24 -5.47 -0.43
CA LYS A 403 24.92 -6.37 0.69
C LYS A 403 26.09 -6.56 1.67
N GLU A 404 27.27 -6.07 1.32
CA GLU A 404 28.48 -6.13 2.15
C GLU A 404 28.91 -4.76 2.69
N LEU A 405 28.15 -3.71 2.34
CA LEU A 405 28.12 -2.40 3.00
C LEU A 405 26.86 -2.32 3.86
#